data_AF-A0A1H3VCQ2-F1
#
_entry.id   AF-A0A1H3VCQ2-F1
#
_cell.length_a   1.000
_cell.length_b   1.000
_cell.length_c   1.000
_cell.angle_alpha   90.00
_cell.angle_beta   90.00
_cell.angle_gamma   90.00
#
_symmetry.space_group_name_H-M   'P 1'
#
loop_
_entity.id
_entity.type
_entity.pdbx_description
1 polymer ?
#
loop_
_entity_poly.entity_id
_entity_poly.type
_entity_poly.pdbx_seq_one_letter_code
_entity_poly.pdbx_strand_id
1 'polypeptide(L)'
;MRTYEYGNLDAQTVLIQPVDDHELPLMEKEWQEIRNLTDKDVLLIAVKVNSWNDDLSPWEAPAVFGKDGFGGRAEKMLEIIRQLCQENSNSYYLGGYSLAGCLHSGLAIRKRRPGIKT
;
A
#
# COMPACT_ATOMS: atom_id res chain seq x y z
N MET A 1 11.95 -4.65 -1.92
CA MET A 1 11.20 -3.53 -1.31
C MET A 1 11.64 -3.39 0.13
N ARG A 2 11.67 -2.17 0.65
CA ARG A 2 12.09 -1.86 2.02
C ARG A 2 10.93 -1.14 2.71
N THR A 3 10.68 -1.43 3.97
CA THR A 3 9.66 -0.75 4.76
C THR A 3 10.30 0.26 5.71
N TYR A 4 9.55 1.31 6.01
CA TYR A 4 9.87 2.35 6.97
C TYR A 4 8.66 2.53 7.87
N GLU A 5 8.88 2.54 9.18
CA GLU A 5 7.82 2.52 10.19
C GLU A 5 7.89 3.80 11.01
N TYR A 6 6.73 4.41 11.24
CA TYR A 6 6.59 5.66 11.97
C TYR A 6 5.43 5.55 12.98
N GLY A 7 5.70 5.85 14.25
CA GLY A 7 4.72 5.77 15.33
C GLY A 7 4.89 4.53 16.22
N ASN A 8 3.81 4.10 16.86
CA ASN A 8 3.81 2.97 17.79
C ASN A 8 3.64 1.63 17.04
N LEU A 9 4.58 0.70 17.20
CA LEU A 9 4.50 -0.63 16.58
C LEU A 9 3.33 -1.48 17.12
N ASP A 10 2.87 -1.18 18.33
CA ASP A 10 1.74 -1.87 18.97
C ASP A 10 0.38 -1.22 18.66
N ALA A 11 0.34 -0.22 17.77
CA ALA A 11 -0.90 0.46 17.41
C ALA A 11 -1.90 -0.52 16.76
N GLN A 12 -3.17 -0.43 17.18
CA GLN A 12 -4.25 -1.22 16.58
C GLN A 12 -4.66 -0.72 15.20
N THR A 13 -4.36 0.54 14.87
CA THR A 13 -4.61 1.13 13.56
C THR A 13 -3.30 1.21 12.79
N VAL A 14 -3.25 0.58 11.62
CA VAL A 14 -2.05 0.55 10.78
C VAL A 14 -2.39 1.14 9.42
N LEU A 15 -1.67 2.17 9.00
CA LEU A 15 -1.73 2.77 7.67
C LEU A 15 -0.53 2.29 6.85
N ILE A 16 -0.77 1.59 5.76
CA ILE A 16 0.27 1.09 4.85
C ILE A 16 0.23 1.90 3.57
N GLN A 17 1.33 2.56 3.21
CA GLN A 17 1.40 3.43 2.03
C GLN A 17 2.60 3.06 1.15
N PRO A 18 2.40 2.72 -0.13
CA PRO A 18 3.50 2.63 -1.09
C PRO A 18 4.11 4.02 -1.33
N VAL A 19 5.43 4.11 -1.35
CA VAL A 19 6.17 5.37 -1.61
C VAL A 19 7.39 5.14 -2.49
N ASP A 20 7.83 6.17 -3.20
CA ASP A 20 9.14 6.17 -3.86
C ASP A 20 10.22 6.98 -3.12
N ASP A 21 11.40 7.10 -3.72
CA ASP A 21 12.52 7.87 -3.19
C ASP A 21 12.25 9.37 -3.06
N HIS A 22 11.34 9.93 -3.86
CA HIS A 22 10.98 11.34 -3.80
C HIS A 22 10.04 11.64 -2.62
N GLU A 23 9.19 10.67 -2.28
CA GLU A 23 8.21 10.80 -1.20
C GLU A 23 8.78 10.44 0.18
N LEU A 24 9.80 9.56 0.24
CA LEU A 24 10.41 9.15 1.52
C LEU A 24 10.82 10.33 2.44
N PRO A 25 11.46 11.40 1.96
CA PRO A 25 11.79 12.56 2.79
C PRO A 25 10.56 13.29 3.37
N LEU A 26 9.37 13.13 2.76
CA LEU A 26 8.14 13.77 3.19
C LEU A 26 7.37 12.95 4.23
N MET A 27 7.68 11.66 4.39
CA MET A 27 6.94 10.75 5.28
C MET A 27 6.93 11.17 6.74
N GLU A 28 8.03 11.75 7.24
CA GLU A 28 8.06 12.27 8.60
C GLU A 28 7.05 13.41 8.77
N LYS A 29 6.98 14.33 7.79
CA LYS A 29 6.02 15.44 7.83
C LYS A 29 4.58 14.94 7.74
N GLU A 30 4.31 13.99 6.85
CA GLU A 30 2.99 13.38 6.69
C GLU A 30 2.55 12.65 7.96
N TRP A 31 3.46 11.91 8.60
CA TRP A 31 3.20 11.30 9.91
C TRP A 31 2.80 12.36 10.96
N GLN A 32 3.51 13.50 11.01
CA GLN A 32 3.22 14.56 12.00
C GLN A 32 1.83 15.16 11.74
N GLU A 33 1.47 15.35 10.48
CA GLU A 33 0.14 15.82 10.10
C GLU A 33 -0.97 14.82 10.48
N ILE A 34 -0.76 13.52 10.24
CA ILE A 34 -1.71 12.47 10.66
C ILE A 34 -1.90 12.51 12.17
N ARG A 35 -0.81 12.57 12.95
CA ARG A 35 -0.88 12.67 14.42
C ARG A 35 -1.63 13.92 14.88
N ASN A 36 -1.48 15.04 14.19
CA ASN A 36 -2.18 16.27 14.54
C ASN A 36 -3.68 16.23 14.19
N LEU A 37 -4.08 15.39 13.23
CA LEU A 37 -5.45 15.26 12.76
C LEU A 37 -6.26 14.18 13.51
N THR A 38 -5.60 13.29 14.25
CA THR A 38 -6.28 12.24 15.00
C THR A 38 -5.64 11.94 16.35
N ASP A 39 -6.46 11.77 17.38
CA ASP A 39 -6.01 11.30 18.70
C ASP A 39 -5.84 9.77 18.75
N LYS A 40 -6.07 9.07 17.63
CA LYS A 40 -5.89 7.62 17.56
C LYS A 40 -4.41 7.26 17.51
N ASP A 41 -4.06 6.15 18.15
CA ASP A 41 -2.75 5.56 17.98
C ASP A 41 -2.67 4.86 16.62
N VAL A 42 -1.79 5.37 15.75
CA VAL A 42 -1.63 4.95 14.36
C VAL A 42 -0.17 4.61 14.08
N LEU A 43 0.05 3.44 13.51
CA LEU A 43 1.32 3.05 12.89
C LEU A 43 1.27 3.36 11.40
N LEU A 44 2.19 4.18 10.89
CA LEU A 44 2.38 4.37 9.45
C LEU A 44 3.53 3.47 8.98
N ILE A 45 3.25 2.63 8.00
CA ILE A 45 4.22 1.77 7.31
C ILE A 45 4.35 2.25 5.87
N ALA A 46 5.45 2.93 5.56
CA ALA A 46 5.79 3.33 4.21
C ALA A 46 6.55 2.19 3.51
N VAL A 47 6.01 1.67 2.41
CA VAL A 47 6.60 0.57 1.63
C VAL A 47 7.29 1.18 0.41
N LYS A 48 8.63 1.23 0.44
CA LYS A 48 9.41 1.75 -0.69
C LYS A 48 9.31 0.82 -1.89
N VAL A 49 8.69 1.32 -2.96
CA VAL A 49 8.66 0.70 -4.29
C VAL A 49 9.81 1.24 -5.15
N ASN A 50 10.29 0.43 -6.08
CA ASN A 50 11.40 0.83 -6.96
C ASN A 50 10.88 1.41 -8.28
N SER A 51 9.74 0.93 -8.76
CA SER A 51 9.06 1.46 -9.94
C SER A 51 7.55 1.36 -9.71
N TRP A 52 6.88 2.51 -9.65
CA TRP A 52 5.41 2.57 -9.53
C TRP A 52 4.74 1.77 -10.64
N ASN A 53 5.14 2.00 -11.89
CA ASN A 53 4.53 1.38 -13.06
C ASN A 53 4.69 -0.13 -13.07
N ASP A 54 5.79 -0.65 -12.55
CA ASP A 54 5.97 -2.09 -12.51
C ASP A 54 5.35 -2.74 -11.27
N ASP A 55 5.66 -2.18 -10.10
CA ASP A 55 5.38 -2.81 -8.82
C ASP A 55 3.91 -2.67 -8.41
N LEU A 56 3.20 -1.70 -9.01
CA LEU A 56 1.79 -1.43 -8.72
C LEU A 56 0.84 -1.78 -9.87
N SER A 57 1.35 -2.16 -11.06
CA SER A 57 0.47 -2.54 -12.17
C SER A 57 -0.03 -3.98 -12.05
N PRO A 58 -1.34 -4.24 -12.27
CA PRO A 58 -1.89 -5.59 -12.19
C PRO A 58 -1.62 -6.47 -13.40
N TRP A 59 -1.19 -5.88 -14.51
CA TRP A 59 -0.94 -6.58 -15.77
C TRP A 59 0.31 -6.02 -16.43
N GLU A 60 0.96 -6.83 -17.26
CA GLU A 60 2.04 -6.37 -18.12
C GLU A 60 1.45 -5.66 -19.34
N ALA A 61 1.95 -4.46 -19.66
CA ALA A 61 1.58 -3.76 -20.87
C ALA A 61 2.71 -2.85 -21.36
N PRO A 62 2.93 -2.76 -22.67
CA PRO A 62 3.94 -1.87 -23.24
C PRO A 62 3.58 -0.40 -22.94
N ALA A 63 4.61 0.45 -22.87
CA ALA A 63 4.44 1.88 -22.67
C ALA A 63 3.57 2.47 -23.80
N VAL A 64 2.38 2.97 -23.47
CA VAL A 64 1.52 3.67 -24.43
C VAL A 64 1.95 5.13 -24.56
N PHE A 65 2.53 5.69 -23.49
CA PHE A 65 3.21 6.98 -23.46
C PHE A 65 4.49 6.86 -22.61
N GLY A 66 5.62 7.40 -23.09
CA GLY A 66 6.91 7.32 -22.38
C GLY A 66 7.71 6.05 -22.69
N LYS A 67 8.73 5.76 -21.86
CA LYS A 67 9.64 4.61 -22.02
C LYS A 67 9.30 3.41 -21.12
N ASP A 68 8.51 3.63 -20.07
CA ASP A 68 8.27 2.62 -19.03
C ASP A 68 6.89 1.99 -19.21
N GLY A 69 6.86 0.67 -19.41
CA GLY A 69 5.63 -0.11 -19.47
C GLY A 69 5.08 -0.46 -18.09
N PHE A 70 3.96 -1.15 -18.07
CA PHE A 70 3.45 -1.82 -16.88
C PHE A 70 4.10 -3.20 -16.76
N GLY A 71 4.64 -3.49 -15.57
CA GLY A 71 5.39 -4.71 -15.26
C GLY A 71 4.59 -5.83 -14.57
N GLY A 72 3.30 -5.64 -14.30
CA GLY A 72 2.40 -6.70 -13.79
C GLY A 72 2.71 -7.22 -12.38
N ARG A 73 3.53 -6.52 -11.58
CA ARG A 73 4.03 -7.06 -10.30
C ARG A 73 3.16 -6.70 -9.08
N ALA A 74 1.96 -6.17 -9.29
CA ALA A 74 1.02 -5.86 -8.21
C ALA A 74 0.71 -7.07 -7.32
N GLU A 75 0.74 -8.30 -7.84
CA GLU A 75 0.53 -9.51 -7.03
C GLU A 75 1.62 -9.68 -5.96
N LYS A 76 2.88 -9.36 -6.29
CA LYS A 76 3.99 -9.41 -5.35
C LYS A 76 3.89 -8.31 -4.29
N MET A 77 3.45 -7.12 -4.70
CA MET A 77 3.15 -6.03 -3.75
C MET A 77 2.03 -6.44 -2.79
N LEU A 78 0.99 -7.11 -3.31
CA LEU A 78 -0.10 -7.61 -2.48
C LEU A 78 0.37 -8.66 -1.48
N GLU A 79 1.25 -9.57 -1.87
CA GLU A 79 1.82 -10.55 -0.95
C GLU A 79 2.58 -9.88 0.21
N ILE A 80 3.36 -8.84 -0.09
CA ILE A 80 4.07 -8.05 0.92
C ILE A 80 3.09 -7.35 1.86
N ILE A 81 2.06 -6.69 1.32
CA ILE A 81 1.00 -6.06 2.13
C ILE A 81 0.34 -7.10 3.04
N ARG A 82 0.06 -8.30 2.52
CA ARG A 82 -0.53 -9.38 3.33
C ARG A 82 0.41 -9.87 4.44
N GLN A 83 1.72 -9.88 4.23
CA GLN A 83 2.69 -10.22 5.28
C GLN A 83 2.77 -9.12 6.36
N LEU A 84 2.60 -7.86 5.97
CA LEU A 84 2.55 -6.72 6.91
C LEU A 84 1.26 -6.72 7.73
N CYS A 85 0.15 -7.18 7.14
CA CYS A 85 -1.09 -7.42 7.85
C CYS A 85 -0.99 -8.72 8.67
N GLN A 86 -0.52 -8.63 9.91
CA GLN A 86 -0.55 -9.75 10.87
C GLN A 86 -1.99 -10.28 11.03
N GLU A 87 -2.16 -11.55 11.41
CA GLU A 87 -3.47 -12.17 11.70
C GLU A 87 -4.12 -11.65 13.00
N ASN A 88 -3.93 -10.38 13.30
CA ASN A 88 -4.40 -9.72 14.51
C ASN A 88 -5.67 -8.93 14.18
N SER A 89 -6.44 -8.56 15.20
CA SER A 89 -7.65 -7.73 15.11
C SER A 89 -7.40 -6.26 14.69
N ASN A 90 -6.24 -5.95 14.14
CA ASN A 90 -5.84 -4.60 13.79
C ASN A 90 -6.64 -4.08 12.59
N SER A 91 -6.94 -2.79 12.60
CA SER A 91 -7.58 -2.10 11.48
C SER A 91 -6.51 -1.61 10.52
N TYR A 92 -6.43 -2.23 9.35
CA TYR A 92 -5.48 -1.89 8.29
C TYR A 92 -6.13 -0.95 7.27
N TYR A 93 -5.51 0.22 7.08
CA TYR A 93 -5.82 1.18 6.05
C TYR A 93 -4.69 1.16 5.03
N LEU A 94 -5.03 1.13 3.75
CA LEU A 94 -4.04 1.24 2.69
C LEU A 94 -4.16 2.65 2.09
N GLY A 95 -3.07 3.40 2.14
CA GLY A 95 -2.92 4.70 1.52
C GLY A 95 -2.37 4.57 0.10
N GLY A 96 -2.64 5.55 -0.76
CA GLY A 96 -2.03 5.59 -2.08
C GLY A 96 -2.79 6.42 -3.10
N TYR A 97 -2.04 7.19 -3.89
CA TYR A 97 -2.58 8.03 -4.94
C TYR A 97 -2.53 7.33 -6.31
N SER A 98 -3.52 7.59 -7.17
CA SER A 98 -3.56 7.14 -8.57
C SER A 98 -3.44 5.61 -8.75
N LEU A 99 -2.27 5.10 -9.17
CA LEU A 99 -2.06 3.69 -9.49
C LEU A 99 -2.21 2.77 -8.27
N ALA A 100 -1.81 3.25 -7.09
CA ALA A 100 -2.01 2.54 -5.84
C ALA A 100 -3.52 2.34 -5.55
N GLY A 101 -4.39 3.29 -5.92
CA GLY A 101 -5.85 3.14 -5.83
C GLY A 101 -6.43 2.06 -6.76
N CYS A 102 -5.81 1.83 -7.92
CA CYS A 102 -6.21 0.75 -8.83
C CYS A 102 -5.90 -0.64 -8.25
N LEU A 103 -4.76 -0.76 -7.56
CA LEU A 103 -4.34 -1.94 -6.81
C LEU A 103 -5.37 -2.36 -5.73
N HIS A 104 -6.01 -1.38 -5.07
CA HIS A 104 -7.09 -1.63 -4.10
C HIS A 104 -8.31 -2.29 -4.72
N SER A 105 -8.71 -1.86 -5.93
CA SER A 105 -9.86 -2.46 -6.62
C SER A 105 -9.59 -3.93 -6.94
N GLY A 106 -8.36 -4.27 -7.33
CA GLY A 106 -7.94 -5.67 -7.52
C GLY A 106 -8.00 -6.52 -6.24
N LEU A 107 -7.60 -5.95 -5.10
CA LEU A 107 -7.68 -6.62 -3.79
C LEU A 107 -9.13 -6.84 -3.33
N ALA A 108 -10.01 -5.85 -3.52
CA ALA A 108 -11.43 -5.96 -3.21
C ALA A 108 -12.13 -7.03 -4.06
N ILE A 109 -11.74 -7.17 -5.34
CA ILE A 109 -12.29 -8.17 -6.26
C ILE A 109 -11.86 -9.59 -5.86
N ARG A 110 -10.61 -9.80 -5.42
CA ARG A 110 -10.14 -11.12 -4.94
C ARG A 110 -10.69 -11.53 -3.58
N LYS A 111 -11.22 -10.60 -2.77
CA LYS A 111 -11.88 -10.89 -1.48
C LYS A 111 -13.37 -11.28 -1.61
N ARG A 112 -13.92 -11.43 -2.83
CA ARG A 112 -15.25 -12.05 -3.01
C ARG A 112 -15.17 -13.52 -2.59
N ARG A 113 -15.83 -13.82 -1.46
CA ARG A 113 -15.99 -15.17 -0.90
C ARG A 113 -16.42 -16.17 -1.97
N PRO A 114 -15.78 -17.34 -2.10
CA PRO A 114 -16.40 -18.46 -2.80
C PRO A 114 -17.54 -18.99 -1.93
N GLY A 115 -18.77 -18.87 -2.42
CA GLY A 115 -19.92 -19.60 -1.86
C GLY A 115 -21.03 -18.72 -1.32
N ILE A 116 -21.92 -18.28 -2.21
CA ILE A 116 -23.36 -18.37 -1.98
C ILE A 116 -23.96 -18.89 -3.29
N LYS A 117 -24.25 -20.20 -3.34
CA LYS A 117 -25.26 -20.73 -4.25
C LYS A 117 -26.58 -20.71 -3.48
N THR A 118 -27.53 -19.91 -3.95
CA THR A 118 -28.97 -20.17 -3.74
C THR A 118 -29.43 -21.18 -4.77
#